data_AF-A0A366U8A4-F1
#
_entry.id   AF-A0A366U8A4-F1
#
_cell.length_a   1.000
_cell.length_b   1.000
_cell.length_c   1.000
_cell.angle_alpha   90.00
_cell.angle_beta   90.00
_cell.angle_gamma   90.00
#
_symmetry.space_group_name_H-M   'P 1'
#
loop_
_entity.id
_entity.type
_entity.pdbx_description
1 polymer ?
#
loop_
_entity_poly.entity_id
_entity_poly.type
_entity_poly.pdbx_seq_one_letter_code
_entity_poly.pdbx_strand_id
1 'polypeptide(L)'
;MEIDQLNRITVIKQIYTALDPSHKNLMENVKRILDSDQPEEVRFRIFMVMYRHTRISLGKVSKMHYGEFLTAGTTESMWQEAKLLYRGLMARKEKTG
;
A
#
# COMPACT_ATOMS: atom_id res chain seq x y z
N MET A 1 12.48 -0.35 14.50
CA MET A 1 13.10 0.21 13.27
C MET A 1 12.23 1.34 12.80
N GLU A 2 12.78 2.54 12.66
CA GLU A 2 12.01 3.73 12.31
C GLU A 2 11.70 3.72 10.80
N ILE A 3 10.41 3.83 10.44
CA ILE A 3 9.96 3.72 9.05
C ILE A 3 10.65 4.71 8.10
N ASP A 4 11.08 5.86 8.63
CA ASP A 4 11.74 6.91 7.86
C ASP A 4 13.16 6.52 7.38
N GLN A 5 13.72 5.43 7.93
CA GLN A 5 14.99 4.86 7.49
C GLN A 5 14.82 3.78 6.41
N LEU A 6 13.58 3.37 6.11
CA LEU A 6 13.28 2.34 5.13
C LEU A 6 13.02 2.95 3.75
N ASN A 7 13.55 2.31 2.70
CA ASN A 7 13.16 2.63 1.34
C ASN A 7 11.69 2.24 1.06
N ARG A 8 11.10 2.85 0.03
CA ARG A 8 9.66 2.70 -0.24
C ARG A 8 9.30 1.26 -0.62
N ILE A 9 10.18 0.56 -1.33
CA ILE A 9 9.98 -0.84 -1.74
C ILE A 9 9.88 -1.77 -0.54
N THR A 10 10.80 -1.62 0.43
CA THR A 10 10.79 -2.42 1.65
C THR A 10 9.49 -2.22 2.41
N VAL A 11 9.02 -0.97 2.53
CA VAL A 11 7.76 -0.66 3.21
C VAL A 11 6.56 -1.29 2.51
N ILE A 12 6.41 -1.12 1.19
CA ILE A 12 5.24 -1.71 0.49
C ILE A 12 5.26 -3.24 0.47
N LYS A 13 6.43 -3.89 0.46
CA LYS A 13 6.53 -5.36 0.60
C LYS A 13 6.08 -5.82 1.99
N GLN A 14 6.45 -5.08 3.04
CA GLN A 14 6.01 -5.37 4.40
C GLN A 14 4.51 -5.12 4.59
N ILE A 15 3.97 -4.03 4.02
CA ILE A 15 2.53 -3.76 3.97
C ILE A 15 1.83 -4.93 3.28
N TYR A 16 2.23 -5.31 2.06
CA TYR A 16 1.62 -6.40 1.31
C TYR A 16 1.58 -7.69 2.11
N THR A 17 2.68 -8.02 2.79
CA THR A 17 2.78 -9.22 3.64
C THR A 17 1.82 -9.17 4.83
N ALA A 18 1.57 -8.00 5.39
CA ALA A 18 0.68 -7.80 6.53
C ALA A 18 -0.80 -7.59 6.17
N LEU A 19 -1.13 -7.43 4.87
CA LEU A 19 -2.51 -7.28 4.43
C LEU A 19 -3.35 -8.54 4.68
N ASP A 20 -4.64 -8.33 4.93
CA ASP A 20 -5.64 -9.40 5.02
C ASP A 20 -5.68 -10.23 3.72
N PRO A 21 -6.02 -11.53 3.78
CA PRO A 21 -6.12 -12.38 2.59
C PRO A 21 -7.01 -11.80 1.49
N SER A 22 -8.13 -11.17 1.85
CA SER A 22 -9.05 -10.54 0.89
C SER A 22 -8.40 -9.41 0.08
N HIS A 23 -7.49 -8.65 0.69
CA HIS A 23 -6.72 -7.62 -0.01
C HIS A 23 -5.67 -8.27 -0.92
N LYS A 24 -4.94 -9.28 -0.42
CA LYS A 24 -3.92 -9.98 -1.19
C LYS A 24 -4.48 -10.64 -2.44
N ASN A 25 -5.63 -11.31 -2.35
CA ASN A 25 -6.29 -11.96 -3.48
C ASN A 25 -6.64 -10.96 -4.59
N LEU A 26 -7.13 -9.76 -4.22
CA LEU A 26 -7.42 -8.70 -5.19
C LEU A 26 -6.17 -7.97 -5.71
N MET A 27 -5.02 -8.18 -5.06
CA MET A 27 -3.74 -7.57 -5.41
C MET A 27 -2.71 -8.60 -5.92
N GLU A 28 -3.13 -9.81 -6.32
CA GLU A 28 -2.20 -10.88 -6.73
C GLU A 28 -1.25 -10.44 -7.86
N ASN A 29 -1.78 -9.70 -8.83
CA ASN A 29 -0.98 -9.17 -9.94
C ASN A 29 0.05 -8.11 -9.49
N VAL A 30 -0.16 -7.47 -8.36
CA VAL A 30 0.76 -6.46 -7.80
C VAL A 30 2.04 -7.11 -7.28
N LYS A 31 2.00 -8.38 -6.87
CA LYS A 31 3.20 -9.11 -6.44
C LYS A 31 4.27 -9.11 -7.54
N ARG A 32 3.88 -9.34 -8.79
CA ARG A 32 4.80 -9.29 -9.95
C ARG A 32 5.45 -7.91 -10.11
N ILE A 33 4.70 -6.85 -9.80
CA ILE A 33 5.18 -5.46 -9.88
C ILE A 33 6.19 -5.18 -8.77
N LEU A 34 5.93 -5.66 -7.55
CA LEU A 34 6.87 -5.54 -6.41
C LEU A 34 8.21 -6.22 -6.65
N ASP A 35 8.22 -7.28 -7.46
CA ASP A 35 9.41 -8.06 -7.79
C ASP A 35 10.01 -7.71 -9.16
N SER A 36 9.41 -6.75 -9.89
CA SER A 36 9.93 -6.28 -11.19
C SER A 36 11.16 -5.36 -11.05
N ASP A 37 11.83 -5.13 -12.18
CA ASP A 37 12.98 -4.24 -12.37
C ASP A 37 12.59 -2.77 -12.62
N GLN A 38 11.29 -2.44 -12.58
CA GLN A 38 10.79 -1.08 -12.75
C GLN A 38 11.38 -0.11 -11.71
N PRO A 39 11.47 1.20 -12.00
CA PRO A 39 11.93 2.19 -11.03
C PRO A 39 11.18 2.11 -9.69
N GLU A 40 11.87 2.37 -8.58
CA GLU A 40 11.27 2.30 -7.23
C GLU A 40 9.98 3.12 -7.14
N GLU A 41 10.00 4.36 -7.64
CA GLU A 41 8.85 5.24 -7.61
C GLU A 41 7.65 4.67 -8.40
N VAL A 42 7.91 4.07 -9.57
CA VAL A 42 6.86 3.47 -10.40
C VAL A 42 6.19 2.31 -9.67
N ARG A 43 7.00 1.39 -9.12
CA ARG A 43 6.49 0.24 -8.34
C ARG A 43 5.70 0.71 -7.13
N PHE A 44 6.21 1.71 -6.42
CA PHE A 44 5.54 2.31 -5.26
C PHE A 44 4.18 2.91 -5.62
N ARG A 45 4.13 3.75 -6.65
CA ARG A 45 2.87 4.41 -7.06
C ARG A 45 1.84 3.40 -7.54
N ILE A 46 2.24 2.40 -8.32
CA ILE A 46 1.33 1.34 -8.76
C ILE A 46 0.78 0.58 -7.56
N PHE A 47 1.63 0.21 -6.60
CA PHE A 47 1.20 -0.46 -5.38
C PHE A 47 0.13 0.36 -4.64
N MET A 48 0.36 1.66 -4.44
CA MET A 48 -0.58 2.53 -3.74
C MET A 48 -1.91 2.66 -4.48
N VAL A 49 -1.88 2.86 -5.80
CA VAL A 49 -3.11 2.93 -6.61
C VAL A 49 -3.92 1.63 -6.51
N MET A 50 -3.25 0.48 -6.59
CA MET A 50 -3.91 -0.81 -6.48
C MET A 50 -4.48 -1.04 -5.07
N TYR A 51 -3.74 -0.66 -4.03
CA TYR A 51 -4.23 -0.71 -2.65
C TYR A 51 -5.51 0.13 -2.47
N ARG A 52 -5.50 1.38 -2.96
CA ARG A 52 -6.66 2.29 -2.93
C ARG A 52 -7.86 1.69 -3.67
N HIS A 53 -7.62 1.15 -4.87
CA HIS A 53 -8.64 0.45 -5.65
C HIS A 53 -9.25 -0.72 -4.86
N THR A 54 -8.42 -1.58 -4.28
CA THR A 54 -8.86 -2.74 -3.50
C THR A 54 -9.73 -2.35 -2.31
N ARG A 55 -9.40 -1.28 -1.58
CA ARG A 55 -10.25 -0.79 -0.48
C ARG A 55 -11.65 -0.39 -0.95
N ILE A 56 -11.75 0.23 -2.12
CA ILE A 56 -13.04 0.58 -2.73
C ILE A 56 -13.78 -0.70 -3.15
N SER A 57 -13.12 -1.63 -3.84
CA SER A 57 -13.72 -2.89 -4.29
C SER A 57 -14.25 -3.74 -3.13
N LEU A 58 -13.57 -3.71 -1.98
CA LEU A 58 -14.00 -4.38 -0.75
C LEU A 58 -15.04 -3.59 0.06
N GLY A 59 -15.52 -2.45 -0.43
CA GLY A 59 -16.48 -1.60 0.27
C GLY A 59 -15.94 -0.99 1.58
N LYS A 60 -14.62 -0.97 1.77
CA LYS A 60 -14.00 -0.40 2.99
C LYS A 60 -14.03 1.13 3.00
N VAL A 61 -14.12 1.75 1.83
CA VAL A 61 -14.27 3.20 1.63
C VAL A 61 -15.14 3.49 0.42
N SER A 62 -15.65 4.72 0.33
CA SER A 62 -16.38 5.19 -0.84
C SER A 62 -15.45 5.46 -2.03
N LYS A 63 -16.01 5.48 -3.25
CA LYS A 63 -15.27 5.81 -4.48
C LYS A 63 -14.61 7.20 -4.44
N MET A 64 -15.22 8.14 -3.71
CA MET A 64 -14.75 9.52 -3.58
C MET A 64 -13.72 9.72 -2.46
N HIS A 65 -13.40 8.68 -1.68
CA HIS A 65 -12.51 8.80 -0.52
C HIS A 65 -11.11 9.35 -0.87
N TYR A 66 -10.63 9.06 -2.07
CA TYR A 66 -9.32 9.49 -2.57
C TYR A 66 -9.40 10.68 -3.54
N GLY A 67 -10.58 11.31 -3.65
CA GLY A 67 -10.87 12.31 -4.67
C GLY A 67 -11.38 11.69 -5.97
N GLU A 68 -11.25 12.44 -7.06
CA GLU A 68 -11.76 12.06 -8.39
C GLU A 68 -10.97 10.92 -9.04
N PHE A 69 -9.66 10.83 -8.75
CA PHE A 69 -8.77 9.82 -9.33
C PHE A 69 -7.97 9.07 -8.26
N LEU A 70 -7.82 7.75 -8.42
CA LEU A 70 -6.98 6.93 -7.53
C LEU A 70 -5.50 7.33 -7.57
N THR A 71 -5.08 7.94 -8.68
CA THR A 71 -3.73 8.47 -8.91
C THR A 71 -3.52 9.85 -8.30
N ALA A 72 -4.55 10.46 -7.72
CA ALA A 72 -4.46 11.79 -7.13
C ALA A 72 -3.43 11.83 -5.99
N GLY A 73 -2.68 12.92 -5.94
CA GLY A 73 -1.58 13.13 -5.00
C GLY A 73 -0.20 12.92 -5.61
N THR A 74 0.79 13.57 -5.00
CA THR A 74 2.22 13.38 -5.31
C THR A 74 2.74 12.07 -4.72
N THR A 75 3.89 11.60 -5.20
CA THR A 75 4.64 10.48 -4.61
C THR A 75 4.87 10.68 -3.12
N GLU A 76 5.11 11.91 -2.67
CA GLU A 76 5.29 12.21 -1.25
C GLU A 76 3.97 12.10 -0.46
N SER A 77 2.85 12.58 -0.99
CA SER A 77 1.55 12.41 -0.33
C SER A 77 1.16 10.94 -0.19
N MET A 78 1.39 10.13 -1.24
CA MET A 78 1.21 8.69 -1.20
C MET A 78 2.18 8.03 -0.21
N TRP A 79 3.39 8.57 -0.04
CA TRP A 79 4.36 8.08 0.92
C TRP A 79 3.89 8.28 2.36
N GLN A 80 3.32 9.45 2.68
CA GLN A 80 2.73 9.70 3.99
C GLN A 80 1.54 8.75 4.26
N GLU A 81 0.69 8.47 3.25
CA GLU A 81 -0.36 7.46 3.37
C GLU A 81 0.21 6.06 3.66
N ALA A 82 1.24 5.64 2.92
CA ALA A 82 1.90 4.35 3.13
C ALA A 82 2.50 4.24 4.53
N LYS A 83 3.07 5.32 5.07
CA LYS A 83 3.61 5.33 6.44
C LYS A 83 2.53 5.11 7.49
N LEU A 84 1.39 5.78 7.34
CA LEU A 84 0.24 5.62 8.24
C LEU A 84 -0.31 4.19 8.17
N LEU A 85 -0.43 3.64 6.97
CA LEU A 85 -0.87 2.27 6.75
C LEU A 85 0.09 1.26 7.40
N TYR A 86 1.40 1.41 7.16
CA TYR A 86 2.42 0.54 7.74
C TYR A 86 2.33 0.52 9.28
N ARG A 87 2.32 1.69 9.90
CA ARG A 87 2.23 1.83 11.36
C ARG A 87 0.97 1.14 11.89
N GLY A 88 -0.17 1.34 11.22
CA GLY A 88 -1.43 0.71 11.59
C GLY A 88 -1.41 -0.82 11.48
N LEU A 89 -0.76 -1.38 10.45
CA LEU A 89 -0.64 -2.83 10.27
C LEU A 89 0.35 -3.46 11.28
N MET A 90 1.50 -2.83 11.51
CA MET A 90 2.49 -3.36 12.46
C MET A 90 1.96 -3.33 13.90
N ALA A 91 1.27 -2.26 14.31
CA ALA A 91 0.65 -2.17 15.63
C ALA A 91 -0.45 -3.22 15.85
N ARG A 92 -1.11 -3.70 14.79
CA ARG A 92 -2.07 -4.82 14.88
C ARG A 92 -1.34 -6.15 15.04
N LYS A 93 -0.26 -6.36 14.30
CA LYS A 93 0.55 -7.58 14.36
C LYS A 93 1.12 -7.82 15.76
N GLU A 94 1.58 -6.76 16.44
CA GLU A 94 2.11 -6.81 17.81
C GLU A 94 1.04 -7.13 18.86
N LYS A 95 -0.25 -6.90 18.58
CA LYS A 95 -1.36 -7.20 19.51
C LYS A 95 -1.93 -8.61 19.34
N THR A 96 -1.62 -9.27 18.23
CA THR A 96 -2.10 -10.61 17.87
C THR A 96 -1.02 -11.68 17.97
N GLY A 97 0.21 -11.31 18.34
CA GLY A 97 1.31 -12.22 18.66
C GLY A 97 1.47 -12.34 20.17
#